data_AF-A0A3P7L8A2-F1
#
_entry.id   AF-A0A3P7L8A2-F1
#
_cell.length_a   1.000
_cell.length_b   1.000
_cell.length_c   1.000
_cell.angle_alpha   90.00
_cell.angle_beta   90.00
_cell.angle_gamma   90.00
#
_symmetry.space_group_name_H-M   'P 1'
#
loop_
_entity.id
_entity.type
_entity.pdbx_description
1 polymer ?
#
loop_
_entity_poly.entity_id
_entity_poly.type
_entity_poly.pdbx_seq_one_letter_code
_entity_poly.pdbx_strand_id
1 'polypeptide(L)'
;MALHDGVSLGQLDYRRVLQLAYCLAKFTSKGDVVPIWQDTKDNPDGRDEHAKKAFANSLVISEYLNKGAEWVKFKKSVVERMRQPPFNCIKECSDPAYSVASDYCTHLYNLVIMYATALNRTIKEDAAQVRNGTRILINLAGDYPGILVNRTVEATMVIPKLQMENIDSKGSVRTLMMIVVGRTTKNLTVMADPAVIWSNYGGKKPLSEPVCGFSGKEQYYIIIVKHSKLFFNLSSVPTSTFDMQYRH
;
A
#
# COMPACT_ATOMS: atom_id res chain seq x y z
N MET A 1 5.40 -0.87 -42.05
CA MET A 1 4.90 0.51 -41.93
C MET A 1 3.82 0.48 -40.85
N ALA A 2 4.15 0.88 -39.62
CA ALA A 2 4.33 2.26 -39.14
C ALA A 2 2.96 2.96 -39.01
N LEU A 3 2.44 3.11 -37.77
CA LEU A 3 2.45 4.37 -36.98
C LEU A 3 1.48 5.42 -37.57
N HIS A 4 0.59 6.12 -36.85
CA HIS A 4 0.43 6.46 -35.42
C HIS A 4 -1.04 6.13 -34.97
N ASP A 5 -1.55 6.34 -33.74
CA ASP A 5 -1.16 7.17 -32.59
C ASP A 5 -1.07 6.40 -31.27
N GLY A 6 -0.12 6.82 -30.42
CA GLY A 6 0.00 6.33 -29.06
C GLY A 6 -0.59 7.32 -28.07
N VAL A 7 -1.54 6.88 -27.24
CA VAL A 7 -1.90 7.62 -26.02
C VAL A 7 -0.67 7.64 -25.12
N SER A 8 0.02 8.79 -25.06
CA SER A 8 1.17 8.94 -24.20
C SER A 8 0.76 8.70 -22.75
N LEU A 9 1.49 7.86 -22.02
CA LEU A 9 1.45 7.83 -20.56
C LEU A 9 2.09 9.13 -20.04
N GLY A 10 1.30 10.21 -20.11
CA GLY A 10 1.67 11.53 -19.62
C GLY A 10 2.12 11.43 -18.17
N GLN A 11 3.20 12.14 -17.86
CA GLN A 11 3.98 11.99 -16.62
C GLN A 11 3.08 11.77 -15.41
N LEU A 12 3.18 10.57 -14.81
CA LEU A 12 2.71 10.36 -13.44
C LEU A 12 3.46 11.35 -12.56
N ASP A 13 2.78 12.41 -12.15
CA ASP A 13 3.31 13.43 -11.25
C ASP A 13 3.89 12.74 -10.02
N TYR A 14 5.22 12.80 -9.88
CA TYR A 14 5.95 12.13 -8.82
C TYR A 14 5.44 12.55 -7.43
N ARG A 15 4.83 13.74 -7.29
CA ARG A 15 4.19 14.20 -6.06
C ARG A 15 3.04 13.29 -5.60
N ARG A 16 2.35 12.62 -6.53
CA ARG A 16 1.27 11.66 -6.22
C ARG A 16 1.77 10.28 -5.81
N VAL A 17 3.00 9.91 -6.19
CA VAL A 17 3.64 8.64 -5.78
C VAL A 17 4.15 8.71 -4.34
N LEU A 18 4.43 9.91 -3.82
CA LEU A 18 4.93 10.16 -2.46
C LEU A 18 4.02 9.62 -1.33
N GLN A 19 2.75 9.33 -1.60
CA GLN A 19 1.72 9.13 -0.57
C GLN A 19 1.50 7.66 -0.15
N LEU A 20 2.22 6.70 -0.74
CA LEU A 20 1.98 5.26 -0.57
C LEU A 20 2.46 4.65 0.77
N ALA A 21 3.32 5.34 1.53
CA ALA A 21 3.78 4.85 2.84
C ALA A 21 2.83 5.26 4.00
N TYR A 22 2.06 6.34 3.81
CA TYR A 22 1.24 7.00 4.85
C TYR A 22 -0.17 7.29 4.34
N CYS A 23 -0.87 6.24 3.95
CA CYS A 23 -2.22 6.34 3.40
C CYS A 23 -3.32 6.66 4.45
N LEU A 24 -3.02 6.61 5.76
CA LEU A 24 -3.96 6.93 6.87
C LEU A 24 -3.48 8.02 7.85
N ALA A 25 -2.24 8.49 7.72
CA ALA A 25 -1.68 9.56 8.54
C ALA A 25 -0.83 10.51 7.68
N LYS A 26 -0.40 11.65 8.21
CA LYS A 26 0.53 12.57 7.55
C LYS A 26 1.27 13.41 8.60
N PHE A 27 2.33 14.09 8.17
CA PHE A 27 2.97 15.13 9.00
C PHE A 27 2.28 16.48 8.80
N THR A 28 2.16 17.26 9.87
CA THR A 28 1.95 18.71 9.80
C THR A 28 3.24 19.40 9.37
N SER A 29 3.17 20.67 8.97
CA SER A 29 4.37 21.51 8.79
C SER A 29 5.23 21.58 10.07
N LYS A 30 4.62 21.47 11.26
CA LYS A 30 5.32 21.48 12.56
C LYS A 30 5.95 20.13 12.94
N GLY A 31 5.79 19.10 12.10
CA GLY A 31 6.33 17.77 12.33
C GLY A 31 5.49 16.88 13.27
N ASP A 32 4.25 17.26 13.58
CA ASP A 32 3.29 16.43 14.30
C ASP A 32 2.71 15.36 13.36
N VAL A 33 2.36 14.18 13.88
CA VAL A 33 1.64 13.16 13.10
C VAL A 33 0.14 13.32 13.32
N VAL A 34 -0.61 13.59 12.26
CA VAL A 34 -2.07 13.74 12.26
C VAL A 34 -2.72 12.75 11.28
N PRO A 35 -4.03 12.45 11.41
CA PRO A 35 -4.74 11.62 10.44
C PRO A 35 -4.75 12.22 9.03
N ILE A 36 -4.85 11.36 8.02
CA ILE A 36 -4.83 11.77 6.60
C ILE A 36 -6.00 12.71 6.23
N TRP A 37 -7.15 12.55 6.89
CA TRP A 37 -8.40 13.27 6.63
C TRP A 37 -8.54 14.62 7.34
N GLN A 38 -7.61 14.98 8.23
CA GLN A 38 -7.63 16.25 8.96
C GLN A 38 -7.03 17.37 8.08
N ASP A 39 -7.67 18.53 7.90
CA ASP A 39 -6.99 19.63 7.19
C ASP A 39 -5.83 20.20 8.02
N THR A 40 -4.79 20.67 7.34
CA THR A 40 -3.53 21.16 7.93
C THR A 40 -3.11 22.51 7.33
N LYS A 41 -4.04 23.22 6.70
CA LYS A 41 -3.87 24.61 6.22
C LYS A 41 -4.25 25.61 7.30
N ASP A 42 -3.74 26.84 7.18
CA ASP A 42 -4.08 27.96 8.06
C ASP A 42 -5.52 28.47 7.88
N ASN A 43 -6.19 28.09 6.78
CA ASN A 43 -7.62 28.29 6.54
C ASN A 43 -8.29 26.94 6.18
N PRO A 44 -8.78 26.19 7.18
CA PRO A 44 -9.43 24.88 6.96
C PRO A 44 -10.77 24.99 6.21
N ASP A 45 -11.12 23.99 5.40
CA ASP A 45 -12.41 23.96 4.70
C ASP A 45 -13.60 23.50 5.57
N GLY A 46 -13.33 23.03 6.80
CA GLY A 46 -14.32 22.55 7.76
C GLY A 46 -14.89 21.16 7.47
N ARG A 47 -14.31 20.39 6.52
CA ARG A 47 -14.88 19.14 6.02
C ARG A 47 -14.23 17.88 6.60
N ASP A 48 -13.33 18.00 7.57
CA ASP A 48 -12.64 16.89 8.26
C ASP A 48 -13.58 15.75 8.68
N GLU A 49 -14.75 16.05 9.24
CA GLU A 49 -15.74 15.03 9.64
C GLU A 49 -16.47 14.37 8.46
N HIS A 50 -16.55 15.03 7.29
CA HIS A 50 -17.01 14.40 6.05
C HIS A 50 -15.90 13.53 5.43
N ALA A 51 -14.66 14.01 5.44
CA ALA A 51 -13.50 13.24 5.00
C ALA A 51 -13.31 11.97 5.85
N LYS A 52 -13.39 12.08 7.19
CA LYS A 52 -13.36 10.96 8.14
C LYS A 52 -14.43 9.90 7.82
N LYS A 53 -15.67 10.32 7.54
CA LYS A 53 -16.77 9.41 7.16
C LYS A 53 -16.54 8.72 5.81
N ALA A 54 -15.85 9.38 4.87
CA ALA A 54 -15.41 8.74 3.62
C ALA A 54 -14.26 7.74 3.85
N PHE A 55 -13.25 8.11 4.65
CA PHE A 55 -12.13 7.22 5.02
C PHE A 55 -12.56 6.01 5.85
N ALA A 56 -13.62 6.11 6.65
CA ALA A 56 -14.23 4.96 7.32
C ALA A 56 -14.77 3.92 6.32
N ASN A 57 -15.17 4.34 5.12
CA ASN A 57 -15.61 3.46 4.03
C ASN A 57 -14.49 3.17 3.02
N SER A 58 -13.23 3.26 3.46
CA SER A 58 -12.04 2.97 2.63
C SER A 58 -11.26 1.79 3.21
N LEU A 59 -10.83 0.88 2.34
CA LEU A 59 -9.80 -0.12 2.64
C LEU A 59 -8.50 0.33 2.00
N VAL A 60 -7.43 0.32 2.79
CA VAL A 60 -6.15 0.94 2.43
C VAL A 60 -5.06 -0.11 2.45
N ILE A 61 -4.31 -0.25 1.36
CA ILE A 61 -3.11 -1.09 1.33
C ILE A 61 -1.89 -0.17 1.43
N SER A 62 -1.03 -0.40 2.43
CA SER A 62 0.22 0.37 2.66
C SER A 62 1.39 -0.57 2.94
N GLU A 63 2.63 -0.04 2.89
CA GLU A 63 3.78 -0.82 3.38
C GLU A 63 3.71 -0.97 4.91
N TYR A 64 3.93 -2.20 5.38
CA TYR A 64 4.11 -2.47 6.80
C TYR A 64 5.48 -1.96 7.27
N LEU A 65 5.44 -0.95 8.13
CA LEU A 65 6.59 -0.39 8.83
C LEU A 65 6.23 -0.27 10.31
N ASN A 66 7.20 -0.43 11.21
CA ASN A 66 7.01 -0.09 12.62
C ASN A 66 6.99 1.45 12.78
N LYS A 67 5.79 2.03 12.64
CA LYS A 67 5.51 3.48 12.64
C LYS A 67 5.54 4.13 14.04
N GLY A 68 6.11 3.43 15.04
CA GLY A 68 6.22 3.91 16.42
C GLY A 68 7.33 4.96 16.66
N ALA A 69 7.66 5.20 17.93
CA ALA A 69 8.60 6.25 18.34
C ALA A 69 9.97 6.18 17.66
N GLU A 70 10.52 4.99 17.42
CA GLU A 70 11.80 4.80 16.72
C GLU A 70 11.78 5.30 15.27
N TRP A 71 10.64 5.27 14.58
CA TRP A 71 10.52 5.84 13.23
C TRP A 71 10.57 7.37 13.25
N VAL A 72 9.85 8.01 14.17
CA VAL A 72 9.87 9.48 14.34
C VAL A 72 11.28 9.95 14.73
N LYS A 73 11.92 9.24 15.66
CA LYS A 73 13.30 9.43 16.09
C LYS A 73 14.29 9.26 14.95
N PHE A 74 14.16 8.21 14.12
CA PHE A 74 14.99 8.02 12.93
C PHE A 74 14.82 9.19 11.95
N LYS A 75 13.59 9.54 11.56
CA LYS A 75 13.33 10.66 10.63
C LYS A 75 13.93 11.98 11.11
N LYS A 76 13.78 12.32 12.40
CA LYS A 76 14.42 13.50 12.99
C LYS A 76 15.95 13.39 12.92
N SER A 77 16.53 12.25 13.27
CA SER A 77 17.98 12.04 13.20
C SER A 77 18.58 12.17 11.78
N VAL A 78 17.81 11.91 10.73
CA VAL A 78 18.23 12.15 9.34
C VAL A 78 18.35 13.64 9.05
N VAL A 79 17.36 14.45 9.47
CA VAL A 79 17.39 15.92 9.30
C VAL A 79 18.52 16.55 10.12
N GLU A 80 18.72 16.11 11.36
CA GLU A 80 19.86 16.58 12.18
C GLU A 80 21.22 16.21 11.57
N ARG A 81 21.35 15.04 10.93
CA ARG A 81 22.57 14.66 10.19
C ARG A 81 22.75 15.47 8.91
N MET A 82 21.68 15.90 8.23
CA MET A 82 21.77 16.78 7.06
C MET A 82 22.27 18.19 7.41
N ARG A 83 22.07 18.66 8.65
CA ARG A 83 22.66 19.92 9.14
C ARG A 83 24.19 19.86 9.28
N GLN A 84 24.78 18.67 9.31
CA GLN A 84 26.22 18.45 9.46
C GLN A 84 26.94 18.33 8.10
N PRO A 85 28.28 18.47 8.06
CA PRO A 85 29.06 18.18 6.86
C PRO A 85 28.84 16.74 6.36
N PRO A 86 28.86 16.50 5.02
CA PRO A 86 29.15 17.46 3.96
C PRO A 86 27.95 18.32 3.54
N PHE A 87 26.74 17.99 3.98
CA PHE A 87 25.50 18.57 3.47
C PHE A 87 25.24 20.00 3.97
N ASN A 88 25.56 20.28 5.24
CA ASN A 88 25.45 21.61 5.86
C ASN A 88 24.08 22.30 5.62
N CYS A 89 23.00 21.50 5.61
CA CYS A 89 21.63 21.95 5.37
C CYS A 89 21.12 22.78 6.55
N ILE A 90 21.52 24.04 6.67
CA ILE A 90 21.10 24.91 7.77
C ILE A 90 19.80 25.65 7.43
N LYS A 91 19.77 26.40 6.32
CA LYS A 91 18.63 27.27 5.97
C LYS A 91 17.41 26.45 5.54
N GLU A 92 17.61 25.47 4.66
CA GLU A 92 16.54 24.67 4.06
C GLU A 92 15.95 23.74 5.13
N CYS A 93 16.78 23.00 5.87
CA CYS A 93 16.33 22.14 6.97
C CYS A 93 15.93 22.93 8.26
N SER A 94 15.77 24.25 8.17
CA SER A 94 15.06 25.07 9.18
C SER A 94 13.65 25.45 8.75
N ASP A 95 13.27 25.24 7.49
CA ASP A 95 11.88 25.37 7.05
C ASP A 95 11.04 24.25 7.70
N PRO A 96 9.89 24.56 8.32
CA PRO A 96 8.96 23.56 8.84
C PRO A 96 8.61 22.46 7.80
N ALA A 97 8.45 22.80 6.52
CA ALA A 97 8.18 21.86 5.43
C ALA A 97 9.32 20.84 5.16
N TYR A 98 10.55 21.13 5.60
CA TYR A 98 11.71 20.24 5.48
C TYR A 98 12.20 19.72 6.85
N SER A 99 11.45 19.97 7.93
CA SER A 99 11.75 19.50 9.29
C SER A 99 11.61 17.98 9.49
N VAL A 100 11.09 17.26 8.49
CA VAL A 100 10.83 15.82 8.52
C VAL A 100 11.40 15.14 7.26
N ALA A 101 12.25 14.13 7.45
CA ALA A 101 12.85 13.38 6.35
C ALA A 101 11.80 12.63 5.48
N SER A 102 12.09 12.51 4.19
CA SER A 102 11.27 11.71 3.24
C SER A 102 11.25 10.22 3.62
N ASP A 103 10.16 9.51 3.36
CA ASP A 103 10.03 8.08 3.70
C ASP A 103 11.06 7.18 2.99
N TYR A 104 11.52 7.61 1.81
CA TYR A 104 12.60 6.95 1.07
C TYR A 104 13.93 6.88 1.83
N CYS A 105 14.14 7.68 2.89
CA CYS A 105 15.33 7.53 3.74
C CYS A 105 15.39 6.15 4.43
N THR A 106 14.24 5.52 4.71
CA THR A 106 14.18 4.17 5.27
C THR A 106 14.61 3.11 4.25
N HIS A 107 14.17 3.23 3.00
CA HIS A 107 14.58 2.35 1.91
C HIS A 107 16.06 2.50 1.58
N LEU A 108 16.57 3.74 1.51
CA LEU A 108 17.98 4.02 1.24
C LEU A 108 18.90 3.49 2.35
N TYR A 109 18.52 3.67 3.63
CA TYR A 109 19.25 3.08 4.76
C TYR A 109 19.33 1.55 4.62
N ASN A 110 18.19 0.89 4.40
CA ASN A 110 18.13 -0.57 4.26
C ASN A 110 18.99 -1.05 3.08
N LEU A 111 18.94 -0.36 1.94
CA LEU A 111 19.73 -0.67 0.74
C LEU A 111 21.24 -0.63 1.01
N VAL A 112 21.73 0.37 1.77
CA VAL A 112 23.15 0.47 2.13
C VAL A 112 23.59 -0.67 3.05
N ILE A 113 22.79 -1.01 4.07
CA ILE A 113 23.06 -2.17 4.94
C ILE A 113 23.09 -3.47 4.13
N MET A 114 22.10 -3.67 3.25
CA MET A 114 22.01 -4.85 2.39
C MET A 114 23.20 -4.98 1.45
N TYR A 115 23.59 -3.89 0.77
CA TYR A 115 24.76 -3.86 -0.12
C TYR A 115 26.06 -4.13 0.65
N ALA A 116 26.29 -3.48 1.78
CA ALA A 116 27.50 -3.70 2.59
C ALA A 116 27.61 -5.15 3.09
N THR A 117 26.49 -5.77 3.48
CA THR A 117 26.43 -7.18 3.87
C THR A 117 26.67 -8.12 2.67
N ALA A 118 26.08 -7.86 1.50
CA ALA A 118 26.30 -8.66 0.29
C ALA A 118 27.74 -8.55 -0.24
N LEU A 119 28.35 -7.37 -0.14
CA LEU A 119 29.76 -7.14 -0.44
C LEU A 119 30.67 -7.89 0.54
N ASN A 120 30.38 -7.87 1.86
CA ASN A 120 31.11 -8.63 2.87
C ASN A 120 31.05 -10.15 2.62
N ARG A 121 29.86 -10.68 2.27
CA ARG A 121 29.71 -12.08 1.83
C ARG A 121 30.57 -12.38 0.59
N THR A 122 30.59 -11.47 -0.38
CA THR A 122 31.39 -11.61 -1.61
C THR A 122 32.91 -11.59 -1.32
N ILE A 123 33.38 -10.70 -0.44
CA ILE A 123 34.79 -10.64 0.01
C ILE A 123 35.22 -11.95 0.68
N LYS A 124 34.34 -12.55 1.49
CA LYS A 124 34.58 -13.82 2.19
C LYS A 124 34.55 -15.04 1.28
N GLU A 125 33.93 -14.93 0.11
CA GLU A 125 33.88 -15.98 -0.90
C GLU A 125 35.11 -15.91 -1.83
N ASP A 126 35.32 -14.76 -2.47
CA ASP A 126 36.50 -14.44 -3.27
C ASP A 126 36.71 -12.92 -3.33
N ALA A 127 37.82 -12.45 -2.76
CA ALA A 127 38.19 -11.04 -2.71
C ALA A 127 38.42 -10.42 -4.10
N ALA A 128 38.65 -11.20 -5.16
CA ALA A 128 38.70 -10.70 -6.54
C ALA A 128 37.30 -10.26 -7.06
N GLN A 129 36.21 -10.82 -6.51
CA GLN A 129 34.84 -10.54 -6.98
C GLN A 129 34.24 -9.22 -6.45
N VAL A 130 35.00 -8.41 -5.70
CA VAL A 130 34.51 -7.12 -5.13
C VAL A 130 34.08 -6.08 -6.18
N ARG A 131 34.43 -6.26 -7.45
CA ARG A 131 33.95 -5.46 -8.59
C ARG A 131 32.94 -6.20 -9.48
N ASN A 132 32.65 -7.47 -9.20
CA ASN A 132 31.69 -8.28 -9.93
C ASN A 132 30.27 -8.00 -9.39
N GLY A 133 29.59 -7.02 -9.98
CA GLY A 133 28.22 -6.66 -9.59
C GLY A 133 27.24 -7.83 -9.61
N THR A 134 27.39 -8.77 -10.55
CA THR A 134 26.57 -9.99 -10.61
C THR A 134 26.80 -10.90 -9.40
N ARG A 135 28.06 -11.06 -8.95
CA ARG A 135 28.36 -11.84 -7.74
C ARG A 135 27.78 -11.19 -6.48
N ILE A 136 27.89 -9.86 -6.37
CA ILE A 136 27.30 -9.10 -5.26
C ILE A 136 25.77 -9.23 -5.24
N LEU A 137 25.11 -9.19 -6.40
CA LEU A 137 23.67 -9.38 -6.53
C LEU A 137 23.21 -10.82 -6.20
N ILE A 138 24.02 -11.84 -6.52
CA ILE A 138 23.76 -13.23 -6.10
C ILE A 138 23.86 -13.33 -4.56
N ASN A 139 24.88 -12.73 -3.97
CA ASN A 139 25.11 -12.71 -2.52
C ASN A 139 24.17 -11.77 -1.74
N LEU A 140 23.19 -11.13 -2.42
CA LEU A 140 22.16 -10.26 -1.84
C LEU A 140 20.96 -11.05 -1.26
N ALA A 141 20.79 -12.33 -1.56
CA ALA A 141 19.67 -13.13 -1.04
C ALA A 141 19.71 -13.30 0.50
N GLY A 142 18.56 -13.55 1.13
CA GLY A 142 18.41 -13.79 2.57
C GLY A 142 17.95 -12.58 3.39
N ASP A 143 18.11 -12.66 4.71
CA ASP A 143 17.53 -11.71 5.67
C ASP A 143 18.50 -10.63 6.18
N TYR A 144 17.92 -9.48 6.52
CA TYR A 144 18.62 -8.26 6.94
C TYR A 144 17.89 -7.53 8.07
N PRO A 145 18.62 -6.99 9.07
CA PRO A 145 18.06 -6.07 10.06
C PRO A 145 17.79 -4.71 9.41
N GLY A 146 16.55 -4.50 8.95
CA GLY A 146 16.09 -3.22 8.45
C GLY A 146 15.65 -2.29 9.58
N ILE A 147 15.82 -0.98 9.41
CA ILE A 147 15.76 0.00 10.51
C ILE A 147 14.43 0.08 11.28
N LEU A 148 13.32 -0.33 10.66
CA LEU A 148 12.00 -0.42 11.30
C LEU A 148 11.42 -1.85 11.29
N VAL A 149 11.92 -2.71 10.41
CA VAL A 149 11.39 -4.06 10.17
C VAL A 149 12.43 -4.87 9.39
N ASN A 150 12.62 -6.14 9.77
CA ASN A 150 13.53 -7.06 9.06
C ASN A 150 13.10 -7.25 7.61
N ARG A 151 14.05 -7.13 6.69
CA ARG A 151 13.87 -7.26 5.24
C ARG A 151 14.42 -8.59 4.76
N THR A 152 13.67 -9.24 3.88
CA THR A 152 14.01 -10.55 3.29
C THR A 152 14.18 -10.35 1.79
N VAL A 153 15.24 -10.91 1.20
CA VAL A 153 15.53 -10.82 -0.24
C VAL A 153 15.48 -12.21 -0.86
N GLU A 154 14.67 -12.36 -1.90
CA GLU A 154 14.56 -13.59 -2.68
C GLU A 154 15.26 -13.41 -4.03
N ALA A 155 16.43 -14.04 -4.16
CA ALA A 155 17.43 -13.77 -5.19
C ALA A 155 17.83 -12.27 -5.24
N THR A 156 17.17 -11.48 -6.09
CA THR A 156 17.43 -10.04 -6.27
C THR A 156 16.23 -9.15 -5.90
N MET A 157 15.11 -9.73 -5.45
CA MET A 157 13.89 -9.01 -5.10
C MET A 157 13.73 -8.90 -3.59
N VAL A 158 13.59 -7.69 -3.05
CA VAL A 158 13.15 -7.49 -1.66
C VAL A 158 11.68 -7.91 -1.57
N ILE A 159 11.34 -8.82 -0.66
CA ILE A 159 9.96 -9.23 -0.44
C ILE A 159 9.19 -8.09 0.25
N PRO A 160 8.17 -7.48 -0.38
CA PRO A 160 7.32 -6.50 0.28
C PRO A 160 6.49 -7.16 1.38
N LYS A 161 6.44 -6.50 2.53
CA LYS A 161 5.47 -6.77 3.60
C LYS A 161 4.46 -5.64 3.53
N LEU A 162 3.27 -5.93 3.04
CA LEU A 162 2.16 -4.97 2.95
C LEU A 162 1.14 -5.28 4.03
N GLN A 163 0.38 -4.26 4.41
CA GLN A 163 -0.75 -4.37 5.33
C GLN A 163 -2.00 -3.77 4.70
N MET A 164 -3.16 -4.36 4.98
CA MET A 164 -4.45 -3.73 4.73
C MET A 164 -4.96 -3.12 6.03
N GLU A 165 -5.36 -1.86 5.97
CA GLU A 165 -5.81 -1.05 7.10
C GLU A 165 -7.19 -0.44 6.80
N ASN A 166 -7.97 -0.18 7.86
CA ASN A 166 -9.09 0.75 7.81
C ASN A 166 -9.10 1.61 9.10
N ILE A 167 -10.13 2.44 9.25
CA ILE A 167 -10.44 3.07 10.54
C ILE A 167 -11.76 2.55 11.12
N ASP A 168 -11.91 2.59 12.44
CA ASP A 168 -13.20 2.40 13.10
C ASP A 168 -14.08 3.67 13.03
N SER A 169 -15.29 3.62 13.60
CA SER A 169 -16.23 4.74 13.64
C SER A 169 -15.79 5.92 14.53
N LYS A 170 -14.76 5.74 15.38
CA LYS A 170 -14.16 6.80 16.20
C LYS A 170 -13.03 7.51 15.45
N GLY A 171 -12.36 6.79 14.54
CA GLY A 171 -11.18 7.22 13.78
C GLY A 171 -9.91 6.45 14.12
N SER A 172 -9.99 5.37 14.90
CA SER A 172 -8.84 4.54 15.28
C SER A 172 -8.41 3.67 14.09
N VAL A 173 -7.13 3.71 13.71
CA VAL A 173 -6.56 2.84 12.66
C VAL A 173 -6.53 1.38 13.13
N ARG A 174 -6.88 0.45 12.25
CA ARG A 174 -6.87 -1.00 12.49
C ARG A 174 -6.19 -1.73 11.32
N THR A 175 -5.18 -2.54 11.60
CA THR A 175 -4.65 -3.52 10.64
C THR A 175 -5.60 -4.70 10.53
N LEU A 176 -6.05 -5.02 9.33
CA LEU A 176 -7.03 -6.07 9.03
C LEU A 176 -6.39 -7.33 8.45
N MET A 177 -5.27 -7.19 7.75
CA MET A 177 -4.63 -8.24 6.98
C MET A 177 -3.15 -7.91 6.75
N MET A 178 -2.29 -8.93 6.76
CA MET A 178 -0.90 -8.86 6.30
C MET A 178 -0.75 -9.62 4.99
N ILE A 179 -0.01 -9.04 4.04
CA ILE A 179 0.16 -9.56 2.67
C ILE A 179 1.66 -9.60 2.35
N VAL A 180 2.15 -10.77 1.91
CA VAL A 180 3.57 -11.02 1.61
C VAL A 180 3.68 -11.73 0.27
N VAL A 181 4.36 -11.11 -0.70
CA VAL A 181 4.47 -11.59 -2.08
C VAL A 181 5.92 -11.53 -2.58
N GLY A 182 6.62 -12.65 -2.47
CA GLY A 182 7.90 -12.92 -3.14
C GLY A 182 7.71 -13.64 -4.48
N ARG A 183 8.75 -14.34 -4.95
CA ARG A 183 8.67 -15.24 -6.12
C ARG A 183 8.01 -16.56 -5.75
N THR A 184 8.50 -17.22 -4.69
CA THR A 184 7.92 -18.47 -4.15
C THR A 184 6.91 -18.22 -3.05
N THR A 185 7.16 -17.22 -2.18
CA THR A 185 6.29 -16.93 -1.03
C THR A 185 5.07 -16.12 -1.45
N LYS A 186 3.87 -16.68 -1.29
CA LYS A 186 2.59 -15.97 -1.42
C LYS A 186 1.77 -16.24 -0.16
N ASN A 187 1.70 -15.28 0.75
CA ASN A 187 0.98 -15.42 2.02
C ASN A 187 0.04 -14.21 2.25
N LEU A 188 -1.17 -14.50 2.72
CA LEU A 188 -2.23 -13.56 3.02
C LEU A 188 -2.83 -13.94 4.37
N THR A 189 -2.42 -13.25 5.43
CA THR A 189 -2.85 -13.51 6.80
C THR A 189 -3.93 -12.51 7.19
N VAL A 190 -5.19 -12.96 7.25
CA VAL A 190 -6.30 -12.15 7.78
C VAL A 190 -6.17 -12.07 9.30
N MET A 191 -6.26 -10.86 9.86
CA MET A 191 -6.05 -10.57 11.28
C MET A 191 -7.33 -10.12 12.01
N ALA A 192 -8.42 -9.89 11.28
CA ALA A 192 -9.68 -9.38 11.81
C ALA A 192 -10.88 -10.15 11.21
N ASP A 193 -11.91 -10.39 12.03
CA ASP A 193 -13.14 -11.02 11.57
C ASP A 193 -13.82 -10.23 10.42
N PRO A 194 -14.55 -10.89 9.51
CA PRO A 194 -15.32 -10.21 8.47
C PRO A 194 -16.24 -9.11 9.01
N ALA A 195 -16.87 -9.32 10.17
CA ALA A 195 -17.72 -8.30 10.81
C ALA A 195 -16.94 -7.05 11.26
N VAL A 196 -15.65 -7.17 11.55
CA VAL A 196 -14.75 -6.06 11.92
C VAL A 196 -14.23 -5.35 10.67
N ILE A 197 -13.83 -6.10 9.64
CA ILE A 197 -13.44 -5.58 8.32
C ILE A 197 -14.56 -4.70 7.75
N TRP A 198 -15.79 -5.19 7.81
CA TRP A 198 -16.98 -4.53 7.26
C TRP A 198 -17.78 -3.76 8.32
N SER A 199 -17.20 -3.40 9.47
CA SER A 199 -17.93 -2.77 10.59
C SER A 199 -18.70 -1.50 10.16
N ASN A 200 -18.10 -0.72 9.25
CA ASN A 200 -18.64 0.56 8.80
C ASN A 200 -19.72 0.38 7.72
N TYR A 201 -19.87 -0.84 7.18
CA TYR A 201 -20.97 -1.29 6.32
C TYR A 201 -22.00 -2.14 7.11
N GLY A 202 -22.14 -1.91 8.41
CA GLY A 202 -23.06 -2.67 9.27
C GLY A 202 -22.65 -4.13 9.49
N GLY A 203 -21.34 -4.44 9.42
CA GLY A 203 -20.78 -5.77 9.60
C GLY A 203 -20.95 -6.71 8.40
N LYS A 204 -21.47 -6.23 7.26
CA LYS A 204 -21.73 -7.02 6.06
C LYS A 204 -20.83 -6.60 4.91
N LYS A 205 -20.24 -7.58 4.22
CA LYS A 205 -19.45 -7.33 3.00
C LYS A 205 -20.35 -6.65 1.94
N PRO A 206 -19.96 -5.50 1.37
CA PRO A 206 -20.62 -4.93 0.21
C PRO A 206 -20.60 -5.89 -0.98
N LEU A 207 -21.67 -5.88 -1.79
CA LEU A 207 -21.68 -6.62 -3.04
C LEU A 207 -20.59 -6.08 -3.98
N SER A 208 -19.91 -6.98 -4.70
CA SER A 208 -18.92 -6.61 -5.72
C SER A 208 -19.56 -5.95 -6.95
N GLU A 209 -20.87 -6.12 -7.11
CA GLU A 209 -21.71 -5.63 -8.21
C GLU A 209 -23.02 -5.08 -7.61
N PRO A 210 -23.58 -3.96 -8.10
CA PRO A 210 -24.87 -3.46 -7.66
C PRO A 210 -26.00 -4.48 -7.82
N VAL A 211 -27.04 -4.36 -6.98
CA VAL A 211 -28.26 -5.18 -7.00
C VAL A 211 -28.94 -5.21 -8.38
N CYS A 212 -28.80 -4.16 -9.20
CA CYS A 212 -29.38 -4.09 -10.55
C CYS A 212 -28.33 -4.22 -11.67
N GLY A 213 -27.16 -4.78 -11.37
CA GLY A 213 -25.97 -4.78 -12.22
C GLY A 213 -25.37 -3.37 -12.38
N PHE A 214 -24.13 -3.27 -12.88
CA PHE A 214 -23.52 -1.95 -13.17
C PHE A 214 -24.29 -1.12 -14.22
N SER A 215 -25.10 -1.76 -15.05
CA SER A 215 -25.92 -1.10 -16.07
C SER A 215 -27.29 -0.61 -15.57
N GLY A 216 -27.71 -1.01 -14.36
CA GLY A 216 -29.06 -0.76 -13.82
C GLY A 216 -30.18 -1.55 -14.51
N LYS A 217 -29.86 -2.52 -15.38
CA LYS A 217 -30.82 -3.27 -16.19
C LYS A 217 -31.10 -4.70 -15.70
N GLU A 218 -30.34 -5.18 -14.73
CA GLU A 218 -30.54 -6.54 -14.20
C GLU A 218 -31.68 -6.50 -13.18
N GLN A 219 -32.86 -6.97 -13.57
CA GLN A 219 -34.03 -6.98 -12.71
C GLN A 219 -34.24 -8.38 -12.12
N TYR A 220 -34.35 -8.46 -10.80
CA TYR A 220 -34.84 -9.67 -10.15
C TYR A 220 -36.32 -9.89 -10.50
N TYR A 221 -36.60 -10.98 -11.20
CA TYR A 221 -37.96 -11.48 -11.34
C TYR A 221 -38.47 -11.94 -9.97
N ILE A 222 -39.27 -11.09 -9.31
CA ILE A 222 -39.98 -11.48 -8.07
C ILE A 222 -41.08 -12.46 -8.46
N ILE A 223 -40.78 -13.76 -8.43
CA ILE A 223 -41.75 -14.82 -8.64
C ILE A 223 -42.66 -14.89 -7.40
N ILE A 224 -43.77 -14.15 -7.43
CA ILE A 224 -44.83 -14.26 -6.43
C ILE A 224 -45.54 -15.60 -6.64
N VAL A 225 -45.07 -16.65 -5.99
CA VAL A 225 -45.73 -17.97 -5.97
C VAL A 225 -46.99 -17.91 -5.12
N LYS A 226 -48.07 -17.34 -5.69
CA LYS A 226 -49.41 -17.49 -5.15
C LYS A 226 -49.86 -18.93 -5.39
N HIS A 227 -50.11 -19.66 -4.31
CA HIS A 227 -50.62 -21.04 -4.35
C HIS A 227 -52.02 -21.10 -4.99
N SER A 228 -52.11 -21.30 -6.31
CA SER A 228 -52.75 -22.48 -6.93
C SER A 228 -52.98 -22.30 -8.44
N LYS A 229 -52.55 -23.30 -9.22
CA LYS A 229 -52.93 -23.59 -10.63
C LYS A 229 -52.75 -22.46 -11.68
N LEU A 230 -51.67 -22.53 -12.47
CA LEU A 230 -51.73 -22.51 -13.95
C LEU A 230 -50.36 -22.80 -14.61
N PHE A 231 -50.41 -23.20 -15.88
CA PHE A 231 -49.29 -23.44 -16.82
C PHE A 231 -49.65 -22.73 -18.14
N PHE A 232 -48.78 -22.49 -19.14
CA PHE A 232 -47.39 -22.88 -19.41
C PHE A 232 -46.53 -21.59 -19.60
N ASN A 233 -45.32 -21.50 -20.19
CA ASN A 233 -44.53 -22.42 -21.02
C ASN A 233 -43.01 -22.12 -20.97
N LEU A 234 -42.20 -22.98 -21.60
CA LEU A 234 -40.78 -22.76 -21.91
C LEU A 234 -40.58 -22.80 -23.44
N SER A 235 -40.19 -21.67 -24.04
CA SER A 235 -39.82 -21.59 -25.45
C SER A 235 -38.77 -20.51 -25.72
N SER A 236 -37.83 -20.81 -26.63
CA SER A 236 -36.73 -19.95 -27.11
C SER A 236 -35.78 -19.37 -26.04
N VAL A 237 -34.87 -20.21 -25.55
CA VAL A 237 -33.49 -19.80 -25.26
C VAL A 237 -32.73 -19.65 -26.59
N PRO A 238 -31.92 -18.60 -26.78
CA PRO A 238 -30.70 -18.70 -27.58
C PRO A 238 -29.48 -18.78 -26.66
N THR A 239 -28.66 -19.82 -26.85
CA THR A 239 -27.40 -19.99 -26.15
C THR A 239 -26.32 -19.05 -26.70
N SER A 240 -25.57 -18.38 -25.83
CA SER A 240 -24.18 -18.04 -26.10
C SER A 240 -23.29 -18.68 -25.04
N THR A 241 -22.27 -19.40 -25.48
CA THR A 241 -21.44 -20.24 -24.61
C THR A 241 -20.36 -19.40 -23.93
N PHE A 242 -20.33 -19.39 -22.60
CA PHE A 242 -19.13 -19.01 -21.85
C PHE A 242 -18.51 -20.27 -21.23
N ASP A 243 -17.49 -20.80 -21.90
CA ASP A 243 -16.69 -21.93 -21.43
C ASP A 243 -15.87 -21.50 -20.21
N MET A 244 -16.11 -22.13 -19.07
CA MET A 244 -15.49 -21.76 -17.79
C MET A 244 -14.16 -22.50 -17.59
N GLN A 245 -13.18 -22.25 -18.47
CA GLN A 245 -11.83 -22.79 -18.30
C GLN A 245 -11.09 -22.12 -17.14
N TYR A 246 -11.28 -22.68 -15.94
CA TYR A 246 -10.25 -22.65 -14.93
C TYR A 246 -8.95 -23.24 -15.50
N ARG A 247 -7.87 -22.47 -15.45
CA ARG A 247 -6.50 -22.98 -15.51
C ARG A 247 -5.75 -22.54 -14.26
N HIS A 248 -4.84 -23.40 -13.80
CA HIS A 248 -4.00 -23.22 -12.61
C HIS A 248 -2.88 -22.21 -12.85
#